data_AF-A0A6P1A3S6-F1
#
_entry.id   AF-A0A6P1A3S6-F1
#
_cell.length_a   1.000
_cell.length_b   1.000
_cell.length_c   1.000
_cell.angle_alpha   90.00
_cell.angle_beta   90.00
_cell.angle_gamma   90.00
#
_symmetry.space_group_name_H-M   'P 1'
#
loop_
_entity.id
_entity.type
_entity.pdbx_description
1 polymer ?
#
loop_
_entity_poly.entity_id
_entity_poly.type
_entity_poly.pdbx_seq_one_letter_code
_entity_poly.pdbx_strand_id
1 'polypeptide(L)'
;MIKIAVDATPIRHRLSGIGMYALNLIQALHKLQGQEDFQLSLAYQPSVRKWLSRDWSFLEVLTRHLEIQNLEIKTIPLPVTLSSLLATIPNPILPYCEQAFLTGINDMVSTMDDI
;
A
#
# COMPACT_ATOMS: atom_id res chain seq x y z
N MET A 1 -2.10 14.39 -15.92
CA MET A 1 -1.66 13.17 -15.25
C MET A 1 -2.54 12.81 -14.06
N ILE A 2 -3.33 11.75 -14.20
CA ILE A 2 -4.14 11.20 -13.10
C ILE A 2 -3.23 10.35 -12.20
N LYS A 3 -3.43 10.38 -10.87
CA LYS A 3 -2.73 9.50 -9.93
C LYS A 3 -3.67 8.39 -9.48
N ILE A 4 -3.28 7.14 -9.69
CA ILE A 4 -4.05 5.95 -9.34
C ILE A 4 -3.30 5.17 -8.26
N ALA A 5 -3.96 4.90 -7.14
CA ALA A 5 -3.45 4.03 -6.09
C ALA A 5 -4.36 2.81 -5.98
N VAL A 6 -3.80 1.60 -6.10
CA VAL A 6 -4.55 0.35 -5.97
C VAL A 6 -4.18 -0.36 -4.67
N ASP A 7 -5.18 -0.79 -3.90
CA ASP A 7 -4.94 -1.55 -2.67
C ASP A 7 -4.36 -2.94 -3.00
N ALA A 8 -3.11 -3.12 -2.58
CA ALA A 8 -2.34 -4.34 -2.73
C ALA A 8 -2.35 -5.19 -1.43
N THR A 9 -3.01 -4.74 -0.36
CA THR A 9 -3.15 -5.49 0.91
C THR A 9 -3.70 -6.92 0.75
N PRO A 10 -4.59 -7.22 -0.23
CA PRO A 10 -5.05 -8.58 -0.48
C PRO A 10 -3.98 -9.52 -1.09
N ILE A 11 -2.88 -8.99 -1.62
CA ILE A 11 -1.79 -9.78 -2.22
C ILE A 11 -0.90 -10.32 -1.10
N ARG A 12 -1.04 -11.63 -0.84
CA ARG A 12 -0.36 -12.36 0.24
C ARG A 12 0.43 -13.51 -0.34
N HIS A 13 1.36 -14.09 0.45
CA HIS A 13 2.18 -15.26 0.03
C HIS A 13 1.36 -16.37 -0.64
N ARG A 14 0.15 -16.62 -0.14
CA ARG A 14 -0.85 -17.45 -0.80
C ARG A 14 -1.96 -16.56 -1.32
N LEU A 15 -2.04 -16.42 -2.65
CA LEU A 15 -3.07 -15.63 -3.29
C LEU A 15 -4.45 -16.23 -3.03
N SER A 16 -5.36 -15.39 -2.54
CA SER A 16 -6.79 -15.67 -2.50
C SER A 16 -7.45 -15.21 -3.81
N GLY A 17 -8.75 -15.48 -3.99
CA GLY A 17 -9.49 -14.95 -5.14
C GLY A 17 -9.39 -13.43 -5.25
N ILE A 18 -9.60 -12.70 -4.14
CA ILE A 18 -9.46 -11.24 -4.12
C ILE A 18 -8.02 -10.78 -4.38
N GLY A 19 -7.02 -11.52 -3.88
CA GLY A 19 -5.61 -11.25 -4.17
C GLY A 19 -5.28 -11.42 -5.66
N MET A 20 -5.82 -12.45 -6.32
CA MET A 20 -5.68 -12.64 -7.76
C MET A 20 -6.34 -11.51 -8.56
N TYR A 21 -7.53 -11.04 -8.16
CA TYR A 21 -8.18 -9.91 -8.82
C TYR A 21 -7.35 -8.63 -8.71
N ALA A 22 -6.88 -8.30 -7.51
CA ALA A 22 -6.01 -7.14 -7.29
C ALA A 22 -4.72 -7.23 -8.11
N LEU A 23 -4.08 -8.40 -8.12
CA LEU A 23 -2.86 -8.66 -8.90
C LEU A 23 -3.09 -8.41 -10.40
N ASN A 24 -4.12 -9.02 -10.97
CA ASN A 24 -4.44 -8.88 -12.39
C ASN A 24 -4.78 -7.44 -12.76
N LEU A 25 -5.51 -6.72 -11.90
CA LEU A 25 -5.84 -5.31 -12.10
C LEU A 25 -4.58 -4.45 -12.14
N ILE A 26 -3.67 -4.63 -11.18
CA ILE A 26 -2.40 -3.88 -11.13
C ILE A 26 -1.57 -4.15 -12.38
N GLN A 27 -1.47 -5.41 -12.80
CA GLN A 27 -0.73 -5.77 -14.02
C GLN A 27 -1.34 -5.15 -15.28
N ALA A 28 -2.67 -5.13 -15.39
CA ALA A 28 -3.37 -4.51 -16.53
C ALA A 28 -3.15 -2.99 -16.55
N LEU A 29 -3.30 -2.32 -15.41
CA LEU A 29 -3.07 -0.88 -15.28
C LEU A 29 -1.61 -0.52 -15.55
N HIS A 30 -0.65 -1.30 -15.06
CA HIS A 30 0.76 -1.06 -15.32
C HIS A 30 1.09 -1.09 -16.82
N LYS A 31 0.48 -2.03 -17.57
CA LYS A 31 0.61 -2.08 -19.04
C LYS A 31 -0.01 -0.85 -19.71
N LEU A 32 -1.20 -0.44 -19.25
CA LEU A 32 -1.93 0.69 -19.81
C LEU A 32 -1.23 2.04 -19.54
N GLN A 33 -0.48 2.14 -18.45
CA GLN A 33 0.30 3.34 -18.11
C GLN A 33 1.29 3.76 -19.20
N GLY A 34 1.78 2.83 -20.01
CA GLY A 34 2.65 3.16 -21.15
C GLY A 34 1.93 3.87 -22.31
N GLN A 35 0.59 3.89 -22.30
CA GLN A 35 -0.26 4.43 -23.36
C GLN A 35 -1.06 5.65 -22.91
N GLU A 36 -1.37 5.74 -21.62
CA GLU A 36 -2.27 6.73 -21.04
C GLU A 36 -1.56 7.64 -20.02
N ASP A 37 -2.00 8.89 -19.87
CA ASP A 37 -1.39 9.89 -18.97
C ASP A 37 -1.84 9.71 -17.49
N PHE A 38 -1.36 8.64 -16.86
CA PHE A 38 -1.51 8.43 -15.43
C PHE A 38 -0.25 7.86 -14.77
N GLN A 39 -0.20 7.98 -13.44
CA GLN A 39 0.82 7.37 -12.59
C GLN A 39 0.17 6.36 -11.65
N LEU A 40 0.64 5.11 -11.69
CA LEU A 40 0.20 4.00 -10.88
C LEU A 40 1.10 3.86 -9.65
N SER A 41 0.46 3.75 -8.50
CA SER A 41 1.07 3.43 -7.22
C SER A 41 0.29 2.33 -6.53
N LEU A 42 0.92 1.66 -5.58
CA LEU A 42 0.28 0.64 -4.74
C LEU A 42 0.03 1.19 -3.36
N ALA A 43 -1.15 0.94 -2.81
CA ALA A 43 -1.44 1.16 -1.40
C ALA A 43 -1.29 -0.16 -0.64
N TYR A 44 -0.66 -0.13 0.54
CA TYR A 44 -0.63 -1.29 1.41
C TYR A 44 -0.87 -0.90 2.87
N GLN A 45 -1.71 -1.66 3.56
CA GLN A 45 -1.92 -1.56 5.00
C GLN A 45 -1.47 -2.85 5.69
N PRO A 46 -0.55 -2.78 6.67
CA PRO A 46 -0.12 -3.97 7.38
C PRO A 46 -1.25 -4.57 8.23
N SER A 47 -1.13 -5.84 8.59
CA SER A 47 -1.91 -6.39 9.70
C SER A 47 -1.36 -5.86 11.03
N VAL A 48 -2.19 -5.84 12.08
CA VAL A 48 -1.75 -5.40 13.42
C VAL A 48 -0.51 -6.16 13.87
N ARG A 49 -0.49 -7.48 13.65
CA ARG A 49 0.67 -8.33 13.97
C ARG A 49 1.93 -7.88 13.25
N LYS A 50 1.89 -7.73 11.92
CA LYS A 50 3.06 -7.34 11.13
C LYS A 50 3.55 -5.93 11.49
N TRP A 51 2.61 -5.02 11.74
CA TRP A 51 2.92 -3.66 12.14
C TRP A 51 3.64 -3.60 13.51
N LEU A 52 3.10 -4.29 14.52
CA LEU A 52 3.73 -4.36 15.85
C LEU A 52 5.10 -5.05 15.82
N SER A 53 5.28 -6.04 14.94
CA SER A 53 6.56 -6.73 14.77
C SER A 53 7.54 -6.02 13.84
N ARG A 54 7.21 -4.83 13.30
CA ARG A 54 7.99 -4.13 12.26
C ARG A 54 8.36 -5.05 11.08
N ASP A 55 7.47 -5.97 10.72
CA ASP A 55 7.64 -6.96 9.66
C ASP A 55 7.19 -6.39 8.31
N TRP A 56 8.16 -6.01 7.49
CA TRP A 56 7.99 -5.45 6.14
C TRP A 56 8.09 -6.51 5.03
N SER A 57 8.02 -7.81 5.36
CA SER A 57 8.08 -8.94 4.38
C SER A 57 7.05 -8.87 3.26
N PHE A 58 6.02 -8.03 3.36
CA PHE A 58 5.05 -7.84 2.28
C PHE A 58 5.68 -7.25 1.02
N LEU A 59 6.74 -6.43 1.14
CA LEU A 59 7.44 -5.88 -0.01
C LEU A 59 8.00 -6.99 -0.89
N GLU A 60 8.56 -8.03 -0.26
CA GLU A 60 9.06 -9.21 -0.97
C GLU A 60 7.93 -9.97 -1.66
N VAL A 61 6.76 -10.10 -1.01
CA VAL A 61 5.57 -10.75 -1.58
C VAL A 61 5.07 -10.01 -2.81
N LEU A 62 4.96 -8.68 -2.72
CA LEU A 62 4.50 -7.84 -3.83
C LEU A 62 5.46 -7.95 -5.01
N THR A 63 6.76 -7.76 -4.77
CA THR A 63 7.79 -7.85 -5.82
C THR A 63 7.78 -9.22 -6.49
N ARG A 64 7.64 -10.31 -5.70
CA ARG A 64 7.60 -11.68 -6.22
C ARG A 64 6.38 -11.94 -7.10
N HIS A 65 5.21 -11.43 -6.76
CA HIS A 65 4.00 -11.67 -7.55
C HIS A 65 3.83 -10.73 -8.74
N LEU A 66 4.27 -9.48 -8.61
CA LEU A 66 4.07 -8.46 -9.64
C LEU A 66 5.14 -8.50 -10.70
N GLU A 67 6.39 -8.80 -10.36
CA GLU A 67 7.55 -8.74 -11.25
C GLU A 67 7.71 -7.38 -11.97
N ILE A 68 7.12 -6.31 -11.41
CA ILE A 68 7.17 -4.95 -11.93
C ILE A 68 8.27 -4.18 -11.21
N GLN A 69 9.16 -3.57 -11.99
CA GLN A 69 10.20 -2.67 -11.47
C GLN A 69 9.68 -1.24 -11.40
N ASN A 70 10.18 -0.45 -10.45
CA ASN A 70 9.89 0.99 -10.27
C ASN A 70 8.44 1.35 -9.94
N LEU A 71 7.68 0.43 -9.34
CA LEU A 71 6.34 0.74 -8.87
C LEU A 71 6.40 1.45 -7.52
N GLU A 72 5.79 2.62 -7.41
CA GLU A 72 5.72 3.36 -6.15
C GLU A 72 4.81 2.61 -5.16
N ILE A 73 5.35 2.23 -4.01
CA ILE A 73 4.58 1.59 -2.94
C ILE A 73 4.36 2.60 -1.82
N LYS A 74 3.11 2.93 -1.58
CA LYS A 74 2.65 3.80 -0.52
C LYS A 74 2.08 2.95 0.60
N THR A 75 2.71 3.02 1.76
CA THR A 75 2.18 2.40 2.97
C THR A 75 1.28 3.39 3.69
N ILE A 76 0.24 2.92 4.36
CA ILE A 76 -0.44 3.71 5.39
C ILE A 76 0.15 3.22 6.71
N PRO A 77 0.65 4.10 7.60
CA PRO A 77 1.38 3.70 8.80
C PRO A 77 0.42 3.22 9.91
N LEU A 78 -0.69 2.60 9.52
CA LEU A 78 -1.74 2.16 10.40
C LEU A 78 -2.24 0.78 9.94
N PRO A 79 -2.40 -0.19 10.86
CA PRO A 79 -3.00 -1.46 10.55
C PRO A 79 -4.40 -1.35 9.98
N VAL A 80 -4.74 -2.25 9.04
CA VAL A 80 -6.08 -2.27 8.41
C VAL A 80 -7.23 -2.35 9.42
N THR A 81 -7.04 -3.08 10.52
CA THR A 81 -8.03 -3.19 11.60
C THR A 81 -8.25 -1.85 12.31
N LEU A 82 -7.18 -1.09 12.56
CA LEU A 82 -7.29 0.23 13.18
C LEU A 82 -7.89 1.22 12.20
N SER A 83 -7.56 1.15 10.91
CA SER A 83 -8.12 2.04 9.88
C SER A 83 -9.63 1.87 9.82
N SER A 84 -10.07 0.61 9.82
CA SER A 84 -11.48 0.23 9.80
C SER A 84 -12.21 0.72 11.06
N LEU A 85 -11.59 0.58 12.23
CA LEU A 85 -12.17 1.07 13.49
C LEU A 85 -12.29 2.60 13.50
N LEU A 86 -11.21 3.30 13.16
CA LEU A 86 -11.19 4.76 13.10
C LEU A 86 -12.21 5.29 12.09
N ALA A 87 -12.42 4.61 10.96
CA ALA A 87 -13.40 5.05 9.96
C ALA A 87 -14.85 5.07 10.48
N THR A 88 -15.15 4.36 11.58
CA THR A 88 -16.48 4.36 12.20
C THR A 88 -16.75 5.60 13.08
N ILE A 89 -15.72 6.38 13.41
CA ILE A 89 -15.82 7.51 14.33
C ILE A 89 -15.14 8.73 13.70
N PRO A 90 -15.76 9.93 13.70
CA PRO A 90 -15.07 11.14 13.30
C PRO A 90 -13.79 11.32 14.12
N ASN A 91 -12.63 11.27 13.47
CA ASN A 91 -11.34 11.36 14.14
C ASN A 91 -10.33 12.16 13.29
N PRO A 92 -9.42 12.92 13.92
CA PRO A 92 -8.40 13.69 13.20
C PRO A 92 -7.20 12.83 12.74
N ILE A 93 -7.14 11.55 13.15
CA ILE A 93 -5.99 10.66 12.90
C ILE A 93 -6.00 10.20 11.44
N LEU A 94 -7.16 9.81 10.90
CA LEU A 94 -7.27 9.35 9.50
C LEU A 94 -6.84 10.41 8.49
N PRO A 95 -7.35 11.67 8.54
CA PRO A 95 -6.87 12.71 7.63
C PRO A 95 -5.36 12.96 7.71
N TYR A 96 -4.78 12.85 8.91
CA TYR A 96 -3.33 12.99 9.11
C TYR A 96 -2.55 11.83 8.46
N CYS A 97 -3.00 10.58 8.68
CA CYS A 97 -2.39 9.41 8.05
C CYS A 97 -2.55 9.40 6.52
N GLU A 98 -3.68 9.87 6.01
CA GLU A 98 -3.93 10.05 4.58
C GLU A 98 -2.99 11.10 3.98
N GLN A 99 -2.73 12.20 4.69
CA GLN A 99 -1.77 13.20 4.24
C GLN A 99 -0.37 12.61 4.11
N ALA A 100 0.09 11.84 5.11
CA ALA A 100 1.38 11.13 5.05
C ALA A 100 1.45 10.12 3.90
N PHE A 101 0.35 9.43 3.59
CA PHE A 101 0.24 8.55 2.43
C PHE A 101 0.33 9.32 1.10
N LEU A 102 -0.26 10.51 1.02
CA LEU A 102 -0.23 11.34 -0.18
C LEU A 102 1.14 11.98 -0.45
N THR A 103 1.88 12.35 0.60
CA THR A 103 3.22 12.96 0.50
C THR A 103 4.36 11.96 0.36
N GLY A 104 4.11 10.66 0.59
CA GLY A 104 5.10 9.58 0.49
C GLY A 104 5.85 9.35 1.80
N ILE A 105 5.86 8.10 2.28
CA ILE A 105 6.60 7.66 3.48
C ILE A 105 8.07 7.41 3.14
N ASN A 106 8.79 8.38 2.58
CA ASN A 106 10.26 8.30 2.58
C ASN A 106 10.84 8.92 3.87
N ASP A 107 10.10 9.80 4.56
CA ASP A 107 10.62 10.52 5.74
C ASP A 107 10.29 9.87 7.09
N MET A 108 9.31 8.95 7.15
CA MET A 108 8.87 8.37 8.44
C MET A 108 9.65 7.13 8.88
N VAL A 109 10.19 6.33 7.96
CA VAL A 109 11.02 5.17 8.32
C VAL A 109 12.38 5.63 8.85
N SER A 110 12.96 6.69 8.25
CA SER A 110 14.20 7.30 8.72
C SER A 110 14.09 7.87 10.14
N THR A 111 12.90 8.32 10.57
CA THR A 111 12.71 8.93 11.89
C THR A 111 12.39 7.93 13.00
N MET A 112 12.10 6.66 12.67
CA MET A 112 11.85 5.60 13.66
C MET A 112 13.07 4.73 13.96
N ASP A 113 14.14 4.85 13.17
CA ASP A 113 15.45 4.24 13.44
C ASP A 113 16.33 5.13 14.34
N ASP A 114 15.94 6.39 14.58
CA ASP A 114 16.63 7.37 15.43
C ASP A 114 16.03 7.51 16.86
N ILE A 115 15.21 6.55 17.31
CA ILE A 115 14.66 6.49 18.71
C ILE A 115 14.98 5.16 19.37
#